data_AF-A0A833CCP5-F1
#
_entry.id   AF-A0A833CCP5-F1
#
_cell.length_a   1.000
_cell.length_b   1.000
_cell.length_c   1.000
_cell.angle_alpha   90.00
_cell.angle_beta   90.00
_cell.angle_gamma   90.00
#
_symmetry.space_group_name_H-M   'P 1'
#
loop_
_entity.id
_entity.type
_entity.pdbx_description
1 polymer ?
#
loop_
_entity_poly.entity_id
_entity_poly.type
_entity_poly.pdbx_seq_one_letter_code
_entity_poly.pdbx_strand_id
1 'polypeptide(L)'
;MSSDNPSTPIIAICYDFDKTLTPDDMQSQGFIQSVGHDVSHFWQESNKLSTDNNMDQILAYMYKMIDESRGQIVFNKKTLMEAAQNIKFFKGVETWFDRITKFGKDNNIKIEHYIISSGLKEMIKDTSIFNHFKQVYASSYLFNEKGEAI
;
A
#
# COMPACT_ATOMS: atom_id res chain seq x y z
N MET A 1 7.40 30.59 6.59
CA MET A 1 8.54 30.65 7.54
C MET A 1 8.77 29.24 8.04
N SER A 2 9.85 28.60 7.61
CA SER A 2 10.26 27.27 8.05
C SER A 2 10.70 27.32 9.51
N SER A 3 9.90 26.73 10.39
CA SER A 3 10.14 26.64 11.84
C SER A 3 11.02 25.45 12.22
N ASP A 4 11.95 25.04 11.35
CA ASP A 4 12.87 23.95 11.67
C ASP A 4 14.00 24.53 12.53
N ASN A 5 13.79 24.47 13.86
CA ASN A 5 14.82 24.74 14.84
C ASN A 5 15.73 23.48 14.89
N PRO A 6 17.04 23.59 14.58
CA PRO A 6 17.92 22.42 14.47
C PRO A 6 18.10 21.60 15.77
N SER A 7 17.57 22.08 16.90
CA SER A 7 17.56 21.40 18.19
C SER A 7 16.30 20.58 18.50
N THR A 8 15.25 20.64 17.67
CA THR A 8 14.01 19.89 17.91
C THR A 8 14.20 18.40 17.64
N PRO A 9 14.02 17.51 18.64
CA PRO A 9 14.10 16.07 18.43
C PRO A 9 13.09 15.59 17.40
N ILE A 10 13.49 14.65 16.57
CA ILE A 10 12.63 14.01 15.57
C ILE A 10 12.31 12.58 16.03
N ILE A 11 11.03 12.23 16.02
CA ILE A 11 10.58 10.84 16.18
C ILE A 11 9.97 10.40 14.86
N ALA A 12 10.59 9.38 14.26
CA ALA A 12 10.05 8.68 13.11
C ALA A 12 9.18 7.51 13.58
N ILE A 13 7.94 7.43 13.09
CA ILE A 13 7.07 6.28 13.31
C ILE A 13 6.89 5.57 11.97
N CYS A 14 7.34 4.32 11.92
CA CYS A 14 7.24 3.47 10.75
C CYS A 14 6.08 2.48 10.94
N TYR A 15 5.18 2.43 9.96
CA TYR A 15 4.05 1.52 9.95
C TYR A 15 4.20 0.50 8.82
N ASP A 16 3.81 -0.74 9.09
CA ASP A 16 3.29 -1.59 8.02
C ASP A 16 1.88 -1.11 7.62
N PHE A 17 1.33 -1.63 6.52
CA PHE A 17 0.06 -1.19 5.96
C PHE A 17 -1.02 -2.26 6.12
N ASP A 18 -0.87 -3.38 5.42
CA ASP A 18 -1.83 -4.49 5.46
C ASP A 18 -1.87 -5.11 6.86
N LYS A 19 -3.08 -5.39 7.37
CA LYS A 19 -3.30 -5.95 8.73
C LYS A 19 -2.75 -5.08 9.88
N THR A 20 -2.35 -3.84 9.60
CA THR A 20 -1.83 -2.87 10.57
C THR A 20 -2.65 -1.57 10.55
N LEU A 21 -2.75 -0.93 9.39
CA LEU A 21 -3.60 0.25 9.16
C LEU A 21 -4.93 -0.15 8.52
N THR A 22 -4.92 -1.21 7.72
CA THR A 22 -6.11 -1.83 7.12
C THR A 22 -6.39 -3.19 7.76
N PRO A 23 -7.66 -3.66 7.81
CA PRO A 23 -7.98 -4.98 8.37
C PRO A 23 -7.58 -6.13 7.46
N ASP A 24 -7.55 -5.89 6.14
CA ASP A 24 -7.34 -6.89 5.11
C ASP A 24 -6.18 -6.50 4.20
N ASP A 25 -5.68 -7.48 3.43
CA ASP A 25 -4.71 -7.25 2.37
C ASP A 25 -5.31 -6.30 1.30
N MET A 26 -4.60 -5.23 0.95
CA MET A 26 -5.13 -4.18 0.04
C MET A 26 -5.60 -4.74 -1.31
N GLN A 27 -4.95 -5.79 -1.82
CA GLN A 27 -5.30 -6.45 -3.09
C GLN A 27 -6.66 -7.16 -2.99
N SER A 28 -6.99 -7.67 -1.80
CA SER A 28 -8.26 -8.32 -1.48
C SER A 28 -9.42 -7.35 -1.30
N GLN A 29 -9.17 -6.04 -1.30
CA GLN A 29 -10.18 -5.01 -1.07
C GLN A 29 -10.68 -4.39 -2.38
N GLY A 30 -10.74 -5.15 -3.49
CA GLY A 30 -11.39 -4.69 -4.73
C GLY A 30 -10.71 -5.19 -5.99
N PHE A 31 -9.38 -5.30 -6.00
CA PHE A 31 -8.66 -5.72 -7.20
C PHE A 31 -8.95 -7.19 -7.53
N ILE A 32 -8.75 -8.11 -6.58
CA ILE A 32 -8.89 -9.56 -6.84
C ILE A 32 -10.32 -9.90 -7.31
N GLN A 33 -11.32 -9.22 -6.75
CA GLN A 33 -12.71 -9.38 -7.19
C GLN A 33 -12.96 -8.84 -8.61
N SER A 34 -12.26 -7.77 -9.00
CA SER A 34 -12.40 -7.17 -10.34
C SER A 34 -11.90 -8.05 -11.48
N VAL A 35 -10.95 -8.96 -11.19
CA VAL A 35 -10.45 -9.97 -12.14
C VAL A 35 -11.19 -11.30 -12.03
N GLY A 36 -12.32 -11.35 -11.32
CA GLY A 36 -13.21 -12.51 -11.27
C GLY A 36 -12.77 -13.64 -10.35
N HIS A 37 -11.78 -13.42 -9.48
CA HIS A 37 -11.32 -14.43 -8.53
C HIS A 37 -11.96 -14.29 -7.16
N ASP A 38 -12.21 -15.43 -6.53
CA ASP A 38 -12.37 -15.49 -5.08
C ASP A 38 -11.01 -15.19 -4.41
N VAL A 39 -11.03 -14.39 -3.34
CA VAL A 39 -9.82 -13.96 -2.63
C VAL A 39 -9.01 -15.15 -2.12
N SER A 40 -9.67 -16.15 -1.53
CA SER A 40 -8.99 -17.32 -0.99
C SER A 40 -8.36 -18.15 -2.10
N HIS A 41 -9.05 -18.28 -3.24
CA HIS A 41 -8.53 -18.99 -4.40
C HIS A 41 -7.30 -18.30 -4.99
N PHE A 42 -7.34 -16.97 -5.16
CA PHE A 42 -6.20 -16.18 -5.65
C PHE A 42 -4.94 -16.40 -4.80
N TRP A 43 -5.07 -16.30 -3.47
CA TRP A 43 -3.93 -16.48 -2.57
C TRP A 43 -3.41 -17.92 -2.54
N GLN A 44 -4.29 -18.92 -2.63
CA GLN A 44 -3.88 -20.32 -2.76
C GLN A 44 -3.05 -20.54 -4.02
N GLU A 45 -3.49 -20.02 -5.16
CA GLU A 45 -2.76 -20.16 -6.42
C GLU A 45 -1.44 -19.38 -6.42
N SER A 46 -1.43 -18.15 -5.88
CA SER A 46 -0.21 -17.36 -5.72
C SER A 46 0.83 -18.07 -4.83
N ASN A 47 0.39 -18.64 -3.71
CA ASN A 47 1.29 -19.37 -2.80
C ASN A 47 1.81 -20.67 -3.41
N LYS A 48 0.96 -21.36 -4.20
CA LYS A 48 1.38 -22.52 -4.97
C LYS A 48 2.40 -22.13 -6.04
N LEU A 49 2.16 -21.05 -6.79
CA LEU A 49 3.09 -20.52 -7.78
C LEU A 49 4.45 -20.22 -7.16
N SER A 50 4.46 -19.54 -6.00
CA SER A 50 5.68 -19.25 -5.23
C SER A 50 6.44 -20.53 -4.86
N THR A 51 5.73 -21.52 -4.32
CA THR A 51 6.35 -22.78 -3.85
C THR A 51 6.87 -23.62 -5.02
N ASP A 52 6.06 -23.82 -6.05
CA ASP A 52 6.40 -24.68 -7.20
C ASP A 52 7.57 -24.11 -8.02
N ASN A 53 7.79 -22.79 -7.98
CA ASN A 53 8.80 -22.09 -8.79
C ASN A 53 9.90 -21.42 -7.97
N ASN A 54 9.96 -21.65 -6.65
CA ASN A 54 10.91 -20.99 -5.74
C ASN A 54 10.93 -19.45 -5.86
N MET A 55 9.77 -18.83 -6.05
CA MET A 55 9.64 -17.38 -6.13
C MET A 55 9.45 -16.77 -4.75
N ASP A 56 9.96 -15.55 -4.56
CA ASP A 56 9.54 -14.71 -3.45
C ASP A 56 8.01 -14.50 -3.50
N GLN A 57 7.36 -14.55 -2.33
CA GLN A 57 5.89 -14.50 -2.24
C GLN A 57 5.32 -13.17 -2.78
N ILE A 58 6.05 -12.06 -2.61
CA ILE A 58 5.63 -10.75 -3.10
C ILE A 58 5.66 -10.75 -4.63
N LEU A 59 6.77 -11.23 -5.21
CA LEU A 59 6.92 -11.33 -6.65
C LEU A 59 5.90 -12.30 -7.27
N ALA A 60 5.56 -13.39 -6.57
CA ALA A 60 4.57 -14.35 -7.03
C ALA A 60 3.17 -13.74 -7.12
N TYR A 61 2.69 -13.04 -6.07
CA TYR A 61 1.36 -12.42 -6.14
C TYR A 61 1.35 -11.28 -7.14
N MET A 62 2.43 -10.50 -7.23
CA MET A 62 2.51 -9.40 -8.18
C MET A 62 2.43 -9.89 -9.63
N TYR A 63 3.17 -10.96 -9.95
CA TYR A 63 3.04 -11.64 -11.23
C TYR A 63 1.62 -12.14 -11.47
N LYS A 64 1.03 -12.81 -10.48
CA LYS A 64 -0.33 -13.38 -10.58
C LYS A 64 -1.38 -12.29 -10.83
N MET A 65 -1.24 -11.09 -10.24
CA MET A 65 -2.13 -9.96 -10.53
C MET A 65 -2.09 -9.54 -12.01
N ILE A 66 -0.89 -9.48 -12.62
CA ILE A 66 -0.74 -9.19 -14.05
C ILE A 66 -1.37 -10.32 -14.87
N ASP A 67 -1.05 -11.57 -14.54
CA ASP A 67 -1.50 -12.73 -15.28
C ASP A 67 -3.03 -12.84 -15.31
N GLU A 68 -3.70 -12.69 -14.16
CA GLU A 68 -5.16 -12.75 -14.07
C GLU A 68 -5.88 -11.57 -14.72
N SER A 69 -5.18 -10.45 -14.88
CA SER A 69 -5.74 -9.30 -15.60
C SER A 69 -5.79 -9.52 -17.11
N ARG A 70 -4.99 -10.43 -17.66
CA ARG A 70 -4.86 -10.63 -19.11
C ARG A 70 -6.21 -11.01 -19.73
N GLY A 71 -6.64 -10.23 -20.72
CA GLY A 71 -7.92 -10.44 -21.41
C GLY A 71 -9.15 -10.00 -20.61
N GLN A 72 -8.99 -9.55 -19.36
CA GLN A 72 -10.08 -9.07 -18.52
C GLN A 72 -10.04 -7.55 -18.36
N ILE A 73 -8.91 -7.02 -17.88
CA ILE A 73 -8.70 -5.59 -17.60
C ILE A 73 -7.28 -5.18 -17.98
N VAL A 74 -7.12 -3.93 -18.40
CA VAL A 74 -5.77 -3.38 -18.61
C VAL A 74 -5.15 -3.13 -17.24
N PHE A 75 -4.14 -3.90 -16.88
CA PHE A 75 -3.44 -3.72 -15.61
C PHE A 75 -2.45 -2.55 -15.71
N ASN A 76 -2.90 -1.39 -15.23
CA ASN A 76 -2.15 -0.13 -15.25
C ASN A 76 -2.33 0.61 -13.91
N LYS A 77 -1.70 1.78 -13.78
CA LYS A 77 -1.85 2.61 -12.56
C LYS A 77 -3.30 2.93 -12.25
N LYS A 78 -4.10 3.31 -13.24
CA LYS A 78 -5.51 3.68 -13.04
C LYS A 78 -6.30 2.54 -12.40
N THR A 79 -6.12 1.31 -12.86
CA THR A 79 -6.76 0.13 -12.27
C THR A 79 -6.38 -0.06 -10.79
N LEU A 80 -5.11 0.15 -10.43
CA LEU A 80 -4.65 0.11 -9.04
C LEU A 80 -5.24 1.26 -8.19
N MET A 81 -5.34 2.46 -8.77
CA MET A 81 -5.96 3.63 -8.11
C MET A 81 -7.45 3.39 -7.82
N GLU A 82 -8.18 2.83 -8.78
CA GLU A 82 -9.59 2.48 -8.63
C GLU A 82 -9.79 1.42 -7.55
N ALA A 83 -8.93 0.41 -7.51
CA ALA A 83 -8.93 -0.58 -6.43
C ALA A 83 -8.65 0.04 -5.05
N ALA A 84 -7.73 1.03 -4.97
CA ALA A 84 -7.37 1.69 -3.72
C ALA A 84 -8.55 2.44 -3.05
N GLN A 85 -9.53 2.91 -3.84
CA GLN A 85 -10.71 3.62 -3.32
C GLN A 85 -11.60 2.74 -2.42
N ASN A 86 -11.48 1.43 -2.54
CA ASN A 86 -12.26 0.47 -1.77
C ASN A 86 -11.60 0.11 -0.43
N ILE A 87 -10.34 0.52 -0.21
CA ILE A 87 -9.59 0.22 1.01
C ILE A 87 -10.31 0.79 2.23
N LYS A 88 -10.47 -0.06 3.24
CA LYS A 88 -10.98 0.29 4.57
C LYS A 88 -9.84 0.33 5.56
N PHE A 89 -9.92 1.26 6.50
CA PHE A 89 -8.97 1.39 7.60
C PHE A 89 -9.57 0.87 8.90
N PHE A 90 -8.71 0.45 9.82
CA PHE A 90 -9.13 0.26 11.21
C PHE A 90 -9.72 1.55 11.79
N LYS A 91 -10.69 1.39 12.68
CA LYS A 91 -11.36 2.51 13.34
C LYS A 91 -10.34 3.43 14.02
N GLY A 92 -10.32 4.70 13.62
CA GLY A 92 -9.49 5.75 14.22
C GLY A 92 -8.15 6.01 13.53
N VAL A 93 -7.79 5.22 12.50
CA VAL A 93 -6.59 5.43 11.68
C VAL A 93 -6.63 6.75 10.91
N GLU A 94 -7.76 7.10 10.30
CA GLU A 94 -7.87 8.34 9.49
C GLU A 94 -7.58 9.62 10.28
N THR A 95 -7.73 9.59 11.60
CA THR A 95 -7.48 10.72 12.49
C THR A 95 -6.24 10.52 13.37
N TRP A 96 -5.56 9.38 13.25
CA TRP A 96 -4.40 9.03 14.07
C TRP A 96 -3.22 9.96 13.83
N PHE A 97 -2.87 10.19 12.55
CA PHE A 97 -1.68 10.94 12.16
C PHE A 97 -1.72 12.38 12.66
N ASP A 98 -2.86 13.05 12.50
CA ASP A 98 -3.06 14.42 13.00
C ASP A 98 -2.98 14.51 14.52
N ARG A 99 -3.57 13.54 15.24
CA ARG A 99 -3.49 13.49 16.71
C ARG A 99 -2.05 13.35 17.19
N ILE A 100 -1.27 12.45 16.58
CA ILE A 100 0.11 12.22 17.00
C ILE A 100 1.03 13.36 16.57
N THR A 101 0.84 13.90 15.36
CA THR A 101 1.56 15.11 14.91
C THR A 101 1.30 16.29 15.85
N LYS A 102 0.04 16.50 16.25
CA LYS A 102 -0.32 17.51 17.24
C LYS A 102 0.35 17.24 18.60
N PHE A 103 0.31 16.00 19.07
CA PHE A 103 0.96 15.63 20.33
C PHE A 103 2.46 15.96 20.33
N GLY A 104 3.18 15.64 19.26
CA GLY A 104 4.59 16.00 19.15
C GLY A 104 4.81 17.51 19.15
N LYS A 105 4.02 18.25 18.37
CA LYS A 105 4.08 19.72 18.32
C LYS A 105 3.90 20.35 19.70
N ASP A 106 2.91 19.87 20.46
CA ASP A 106 2.61 20.35 21.82
C ASP A 106 3.75 20.05 22.83
N ASN A 107 4.64 19.11 22.50
CA ASN A 107 5.79 18.71 23.31
C ASN A 107 7.15 19.09 22.70
N ASN A 108 7.19 20.02 21.73
CA ASN A 108 8.42 20.43 21.03
C ASN A 108 9.19 19.25 20.38
N ILE A 109 8.46 18.27 19.84
CA ILE A 109 8.99 17.12 19.07
C ILE A 109 8.42 17.16 17.65
N LYS A 110 9.26 16.93 16.65
CA LYS A 110 8.82 16.74 15.27
C LYS A 110 8.46 15.27 15.04
N ILE A 111 7.21 14.99 14.72
CA ILE A 111 6.77 13.64 14.32
C ILE A 111 6.87 13.51 12.81
N GLU A 112 7.41 12.39 12.36
CA GLU A 112 7.41 12.01 10.96
C GLU A 112 6.83 10.61 10.81
N HIS A 113 5.90 10.46 9.86
CA HIS A 113 5.22 9.19 9.60
C HIS A 113 5.78 8.54 8.32
N TYR A 114 6.02 7.23 8.37
CA TYR A 114 6.59 6.46 7.26
C TYR A 114 5.84 5.16 7.05
N ILE A 115 5.72 4.71 5.80
CA ILE A 115 5.28 3.34 5.49
C ILE A 115 6.47 2.49 5.08
N ILE A 116 6.55 1.29 5.66
CA ILE A 116 7.43 0.19 5.22
C ILE A 116 6.53 -1.02 5.04
N SER A 117 6.22 -1.37 3.81
CA SER A 117 5.26 -2.44 3.49
C SER A 117 5.72 -3.30 2.31
N SER A 118 5.28 -4.55 2.29
CA SER A 118 5.41 -5.46 1.14
C SER A 118 4.26 -5.30 0.12
N GLY A 119 3.28 -4.45 0.41
CA GLY A 119 2.16 -4.13 -0.48
C GLY A 119 2.55 -3.23 -1.67
N LEU A 120 1.54 -2.73 -2.38
CA LEU A 120 1.72 -1.94 -3.60
C LEU A 120 1.73 -0.43 -3.32
N LYS A 121 2.82 0.23 -3.70
CA LYS A 121 3.01 1.67 -3.54
C LYS A 121 1.96 2.48 -4.28
N GLU A 122 1.59 2.07 -5.49
CA GLU A 122 0.55 2.71 -6.30
C GLU A 122 -0.79 2.73 -5.57
N MET A 123 -1.15 1.63 -4.90
CA MET A 123 -2.41 1.59 -4.15
C MET A 123 -2.35 2.46 -2.90
N ILE A 124 -1.24 2.42 -2.15
CA ILE A 124 -1.08 3.24 -0.93
C ILE A 124 -1.17 4.74 -1.26
N LYS A 125 -0.63 5.17 -2.42
CA LYS A 125 -0.63 6.57 -2.86
C LYS A 125 -2.01 7.19 -3.01
N ASP A 126 -3.00 6.41 -3.37
CA ASP A 126 -4.36 6.89 -3.65
C ASP A 126 -5.33 6.68 -2.48
N THR A 127 -4.78 6.55 -1.28
CA THR A 127 -5.54 6.47 -0.03
C THR A 127 -5.72 7.82 0.64
N SER A 128 -6.79 7.96 1.45
CA SER A 128 -7.08 9.19 2.21
C SER A 128 -5.97 9.57 3.19
N ILE A 129 -5.15 8.60 3.62
CA ILE A 129 -4.09 8.79 4.61
C ILE A 129 -2.70 9.08 3.99
N PHE A 130 -2.55 9.00 2.66
CA PHE A 130 -1.25 9.11 2.00
C PHE A 130 -0.49 10.40 2.34
N ASN A 131 -1.22 11.52 2.41
CA ASN A 131 -0.64 12.86 2.61
C ASN A 131 -0.01 13.05 4.01
N HIS A 132 -0.21 12.11 4.95
CA HIS A 132 0.45 12.16 6.25
C HIS A 132 1.87 11.60 6.23
N PHE A 133 2.22 10.80 5.23
CA PHE A 133 3.52 10.11 5.20
C PHE A 133 4.59 10.98 4.56
N LYS A 134 5.73 11.10 5.25
CA LYS A 134 6.93 11.73 4.71
C LYS A 134 7.54 10.89 3.58
N GLN A 135 7.51 9.56 3.72
CA GLN A 135 7.98 8.65 2.69
C GLN A 135 7.27 7.30 2.78
N VAL A 136 7.03 6.68 1.62
CA VAL A 136 6.46 5.34 1.47
C VAL A 136 7.48 4.43 0.78
N TYR A 137 7.84 3.34 1.47
CA TYR A 137 8.65 2.23 0.97
C TYR A 137 7.73 1.02 0.79
N ALA A 138 7.49 0.67 -0.46
CA ALA A 138 6.61 -0.41 -0.87
C ALA A 138 6.98 -0.90 -2.28
N SER A 139 6.47 -2.06 -2.66
CA SER A 139 6.69 -2.65 -3.99
C SER A 139 6.03 -1.82 -5.08
N SER A 140 6.58 -1.83 -6.28
CA SER A 140 6.04 -1.09 -7.43
C SER A 140 6.28 -1.88 -8.71
N TYR A 141 5.38 -1.73 -9.66
CA TYR A 141 5.56 -2.29 -10.99
C TYR A 141 6.39 -1.37 -11.88
N LEU A 142 7.07 -1.97 -12.86
CA LEU A 142 7.52 -1.25 -14.04
C LEU A 142 6.30 -1.07 -14.97
N PHE A 143 6.10 0.13 -15.49
CA PHE A 143 5.05 0.39 -16.48
C PHE A 143 5.70 0.70 -17.83
N ASN A 144 5.23 0.04 -18.89
CA ASN A 144 5.73 0.24 -20.25
C ASN A 144 5.28 1.60 -20.84
N GLU A 145 5.68 1.90 -22.08
CA GLU A 145 5.34 3.16 -22.77
C GLU A 145 3.82 3.38 -22.96
N LYS A 146 3.03 2.30 -22.95
CA LYS A 146 1.57 2.34 -23.02
C LYS A 146 0.92 2.47 -21.63
N GLY A 147 1.71 2.48 -20.56
CA GLY A 147 1.26 2.58 -19.17
C GLY A 147 0.79 1.25 -18.57
N GLU A 148 1.03 0.11 -19.22
CA GLU A 148 0.68 -1.22 -18.72
C GLU A 148 1.81 -1.78 -17.85
N ALA A 149 1.50 -2.48 -16.77
CA ALA A 149 2.54 -3.09 -15.94
C ALA A 149 3.21 -4.27 -16.65
N ILE A 150 4.52 -4.41 -16.46
CA ILE A 150 5.36 -5.49 -16.99
C ILE A 150 6.32 -6.03 -15.94
#